data_AF-A0A1H7NNE6-F1
#
_entry.id   AF-A0A1H7NNE6-F1
#
_cell.length_a   1.000
_cell.length_b   1.000
_cell.length_c   1.000
_cell.angle_alpha   90.00
_cell.angle_beta   90.00
_cell.angle_gamma   90.00
#
_symmetry.space_group_name_H-M   'P 1'
#
loop_
_entity.id
_entity.type
_entity.pdbx_description
1 polymer ?
#
loop_
_entity_poly.entity_id
_entity_poly.type
_entity_poly.pdbx_seq_one_letter_code
_entity_poly.pdbx_strand_id
1 'polypeptide(L)'
;MSLDHPSLDDETVLLVGHGSRREKSNEQVRTLASKLESHLSLPVDAAYIELAEPAIEDAIETLAPTCQSMTVVPLSLFAASHVKNDVPLAVQTARAQYDDLSFHVGSHLGIHPSIVDLLDDRARTVETDLGVDREADDVAVVLCARGSSDPDSNGDVHKLARLLYEGREFTRVESAFIGVTTPRLEETLHTVAKDRPDAIVVLPYMLGDGVLTQRIVEQAETFDEEYPYVDAGASGPLGTDDRVVDVLADRCQEARSGSVQMSCDTCKYKVELSGYEEDQGGARAMLRSLVHQAEHADRSDVDDDPHVHDAPQKHVAVCTNQTCAASGAATVLERLRQQSRDADDCDVHVSRSSCLGQCGDGPIVAVYPDSIWYGGVTPDDTERIVSSHLERDRIVSDLVHQSL
;
A
#
# COMPACT_ATOMS: atom_id res chain seq x y z
N MET A 1 49.73 -8.79 -28.55
CA MET A 1 48.28 -9.05 -28.70
C MET A 1 47.79 -9.51 -27.34
N SER A 2 47.16 -8.60 -26.61
CA SER A 2 46.42 -8.88 -25.38
C SER A 2 45.25 -9.81 -25.66
N LEU A 3 44.95 -10.68 -24.68
CA LEU A 3 43.63 -11.14 -24.19
C LEU A 3 43.95 -11.98 -22.92
N ASP A 4 43.35 -11.89 -21.75
CA ASP A 4 42.40 -11.00 -21.06
C ASP A 4 42.61 -11.34 -19.56
N HIS A 5 42.71 -10.34 -18.70
CA HIS A 5 42.74 -10.53 -17.24
C HIS A 5 41.30 -10.78 -16.73
N PRO A 6 41.07 -11.72 -15.79
CA PRO A 6 39.90 -11.60 -14.94
C PRO A 6 40.20 -10.55 -13.86
N SER A 7 39.75 -9.31 -14.04
CA SER A 7 39.58 -8.39 -12.90
C SER A 7 38.28 -8.79 -12.21
N LEU A 8 38.38 -9.41 -11.03
CA LEU A 8 37.27 -9.39 -10.09
C LEU A 8 37.15 -7.93 -9.65
N ASP A 9 36.07 -7.27 -10.03
CA ASP A 9 35.69 -6.01 -9.41
C ASP A 9 35.39 -6.35 -7.94
N ASP A 10 36.23 -5.87 -7.01
CA ASP A 10 36.12 -6.19 -5.58
C ASP A 10 34.85 -5.57 -5.01
N GLU A 11 33.76 -6.34 -4.95
CA GLU A 11 32.45 -5.91 -4.48
C GLU A 11 32.13 -6.48 -3.10
N THR A 12 31.61 -5.64 -2.21
CA THR A 12 31.21 -6.01 -0.84
C THR A 12 29.79 -5.55 -0.54
N VAL A 13 29.05 -6.32 0.25
CA VAL A 13 27.74 -5.95 0.77
C VAL A 13 27.85 -5.59 2.24
N LEU A 14 27.20 -4.50 2.64
CA LEU A 14 27.07 -4.09 4.04
C LEU A 14 25.60 -4.22 4.47
N LEU A 15 25.31 -5.23 5.28
CA LEU A 15 23.99 -5.44 5.87
C LEU A 15 23.83 -4.59 7.12
N VAL A 16 22.93 -3.61 7.08
CA VAL A 16 22.77 -2.61 8.13
C VAL A 16 21.56 -2.93 9.02
N GLY A 17 21.82 -3.47 10.20
CA GLY A 17 20.80 -3.66 11.23
C GLY A 17 20.55 -2.38 12.04
N HIS A 18 19.40 -2.29 12.71
CA HIS A 18 19.18 -1.20 13.68
C HIS A 18 20.14 -1.30 14.87
N GLY A 19 20.41 -2.53 15.33
CA GLY A 19 21.25 -2.85 16.48
C GLY A 19 20.47 -2.93 17.78
N SER A 20 21.02 -3.68 18.74
CA SER A 20 20.35 -3.97 20.00
C SER A 20 21.34 -4.09 21.15
N ARG A 21 20.89 -3.71 22.35
CA ARG A 21 21.59 -4.01 23.60
C ARG A 21 21.62 -5.51 23.92
N ARG A 22 20.77 -6.31 23.28
CA ARG A 22 20.72 -7.77 23.47
C ARG A 22 21.59 -8.45 22.41
N GLU A 23 22.66 -9.10 22.85
CA GLU A 23 23.61 -9.74 21.93
C GLU A 23 22.96 -10.81 21.04
N LYS A 24 21.96 -11.55 21.55
CA LYS A 24 21.18 -12.52 20.78
C LYS A 24 20.52 -11.88 19.53
N SER A 25 20.08 -10.62 19.60
CA SER A 25 19.51 -9.93 18.45
C SER A 25 20.58 -9.55 17.42
N ASN A 26 21.78 -9.18 17.86
CA ASN A 26 22.90 -8.87 16.97
C ASN A 26 23.44 -10.13 16.28
N GLU A 27 23.46 -11.26 17.00
CA GLU A 27 23.83 -12.57 16.44
C GLU A 27 22.90 -13.00 15.29
N GLN A 28 21.60 -12.66 15.36
CA GLN A 28 20.66 -12.91 14.26
C GLN A 28 21.03 -12.12 13.00
N VAL A 29 21.45 -10.86 13.15
CA VAL A 29 21.91 -10.02 12.02
C VAL A 29 23.17 -10.62 11.40
N ARG A 30 24.16 -11.03 12.22
CA ARG A 30 25.38 -11.69 11.73
C ARG A 30 25.08 -13.04 11.05
N THR A 31 24.09 -13.78 11.56
CA THR A 31 23.64 -15.03 10.94
C THR A 31 23.03 -14.78 9.56
N LEU A 32 22.20 -13.74 9.42
CA LEU A 32 21.63 -13.34 8.13
C LEU A 32 22.73 -12.86 7.17
N ALA A 33 23.71 -12.10 7.65
CA ALA A 33 24.86 -11.68 6.84
C ALA A 33 25.64 -12.89 6.29
N SER A 34 25.96 -13.87 7.15
CA SER A 34 26.67 -15.08 6.72
C SER A 34 25.87 -15.96 5.75
N LYS A 35 24.55 -16.06 5.94
CA LYS A 35 23.67 -16.74 4.97
C LYS A 35 23.63 -15.99 3.64
N LEU A 36 23.53 -14.66 3.67
CA LEU A 36 23.52 -13.82 2.49
C LEU A 36 24.86 -13.89 1.73
N GLU A 37 25.98 -13.93 2.43
CA GLU A 37 27.32 -14.14 1.85
C GLU A 37 27.37 -15.46 1.08
N SER A 38 26.88 -16.53 1.70
CA SER A 38 26.79 -17.85 1.08
C SER A 38 25.87 -17.84 -0.15
N HIS A 39 24.76 -17.09 -0.09
CA HIS A 39 23.77 -17.01 -1.16
C HIS A 39 24.28 -16.18 -2.36
N LEU A 40 24.93 -15.04 -2.12
CA LEU A 40 25.43 -14.14 -3.16
C LEU A 40 26.81 -14.53 -3.70
N SER A 41 27.57 -15.35 -2.95
CA SER A 41 29.01 -15.59 -3.21
C SER A 41 29.82 -14.29 -3.27
N LEU A 42 29.44 -13.31 -2.44
CA LEU A 42 30.09 -12.00 -2.27
C LEU A 42 30.34 -11.77 -0.78
N PRO A 43 31.43 -11.09 -0.38
CA PRO A 43 31.65 -10.68 1.01
C PRO A 43 30.45 -9.90 1.56
N VAL A 44 29.93 -10.30 2.73
CA VAL A 44 28.87 -9.58 3.44
C VAL A 44 29.28 -9.33 4.87
N ASP A 45 29.34 -8.05 5.26
CA ASP A 45 29.57 -7.63 6.63
C ASP A 45 28.31 -7.05 7.27
N ALA A 46 28.24 -7.11 8.60
CA ALA A 46 27.15 -6.52 9.37
C ALA A 46 27.59 -5.22 10.04
N ALA A 47 26.76 -4.18 9.91
CA ALA A 47 26.91 -2.92 10.63
C ALA A 47 25.60 -2.52 11.31
N TYR A 48 25.68 -1.57 12.24
CA TYR A 48 24.55 -1.16 13.05
C TYR A 48 24.35 0.35 13.04
N ILE A 49 23.08 0.76 13.00
CA ILE A 49 22.69 2.18 13.11
C ILE A 49 22.95 2.68 14.53
N GLU A 50 22.62 1.88 15.54
CA GLU A 50 22.80 2.23 16.94
C GLU A 50 23.01 1.00 17.84
N LEU A 51 23.43 1.22 19.08
CA LEU A 51 23.43 0.23 20.19
C LEU A 51 24.32 -1.01 20.03
N ALA A 52 24.97 -1.20 18.89
CA ALA A 52 25.86 -2.32 18.60
C ALA A 52 27.01 -1.86 17.70
N GLU A 53 28.08 -2.65 17.66
CA GLU A 53 29.30 -2.38 16.88
C GLU A 53 29.50 -3.48 15.82
N PRO A 54 30.09 -3.15 14.66
CA PRO A 54 30.57 -1.82 14.27
C PRO A 54 29.44 -0.87 13.85
N ALA A 55 29.64 0.44 14.04
CA ALA A 55 28.76 1.44 13.45
C ALA A 55 28.93 1.46 11.92
N ILE A 56 27.95 2.01 11.20
CA ILE A 56 28.00 2.10 9.72
C ILE A 56 29.29 2.78 9.25
N GLU A 57 29.67 3.89 9.89
CA GLU A 57 30.87 4.67 9.54
C GLU A 57 32.15 3.85 9.74
N ASP A 58 32.30 3.18 10.89
CA ASP A 58 33.46 2.36 11.21
C ASP A 58 33.60 1.16 10.26
N ALA A 59 32.47 0.54 9.91
CA ALA A 59 32.44 -0.59 8.98
C ALA A 59 32.85 -0.15 7.57
N ILE A 60 32.34 1.00 7.09
CA ILE A 60 32.74 1.57 5.81
C ILE A 60 34.23 1.92 5.82
N GLU A 61 34.74 2.56 6.88
CA GLU A 61 36.16 2.91 6.99
C GLU A 61 37.07 1.67 6.90
N THR A 62 36.64 0.57 7.53
CA THR A 62 37.39 -0.70 7.53
C THR A 62 37.38 -1.37 6.14
N LEU A 63 36.26 -1.32 5.42
CA LEU A 63 36.04 -2.03 4.16
C LEU A 63 36.41 -1.23 2.91
N ALA A 64 36.43 0.10 2.99
CA ALA A 64 36.74 0.96 1.85
C ALA A 64 38.09 0.64 1.18
N PRO A 65 39.18 0.26 1.88
CA PRO A 65 40.44 -0.12 1.24
C PRO A 65 40.40 -1.47 0.50
N THR A 66 39.36 -2.29 0.71
CA THR A 66 39.30 -3.68 0.22
C THR A 66 38.28 -3.89 -0.90
N CYS A 67 37.55 -2.85 -1.31
CA CYS A 67 36.53 -2.94 -2.34
C CYS A 67 36.51 -1.70 -3.25
N GLN A 68 36.02 -1.87 -4.48
CA GLN A 68 35.76 -0.80 -5.45
C GLN A 68 34.26 -0.49 -5.56
N SER A 69 33.42 -1.41 -5.12
CA SER A 69 31.96 -1.26 -5.05
C SER A 69 31.44 -1.77 -3.71
N MET A 70 30.56 -0.98 -3.09
CA MET A 70 29.90 -1.32 -1.84
C MET A 70 28.38 -1.19 -1.98
N THR A 71 27.65 -2.26 -1.68
CA THR A 71 26.19 -2.28 -1.65
C THR A 71 25.69 -2.28 -0.21
N VAL A 72 25.04 -1.20 0.22
CA VAL A 72 24.50 -1.04 1.57
C VAL A 72 23.03 -1.42 1.58
N VAL A 73 22.65 -2.44 2.36
CA VAL A 73 21.26 -2.92 2.44
C VAL A 73 20.71 -2.80 3.87
N PRO A 74 19.67 -1.99 4.10
CA PRO A 74 19.03 -1.90 5.41
C PRO A 74 18.26 -3.17 5.77
N LEU A 75 18.65 -3.83 6.86
CA LEU A 75 17.87 -4.89 7.51
C LEU A 75 16.78 -4.26 8.40
N SER A 76 15.74 -3.74 7.74
CA SER A 76 14.53 -3.23 8.39
C SER A 76 13.30 -3.84 7.73
N LEU A 77 12.26 -4.10 8.53
CA LEU A 77 10.99 -4.62 8.02
C LEU A 77 10.23 -3.58 7.19
N PHE A 78 10.17 -2.33 7.68
CA PHE A 78 9.59 -1.18 6.97
C PHE A 78 10.49 0.06 7.12
N ALA A 79 10.33 1.01 6.20
CA ALA A 79 11.07 2.27 6.24
C ALA A 79 10.45 3.26 7.23
N ALA A 80 11.23 3.63 8.23
CA ALA A 80 10.97 4.77 9.10
C ALA A 80 12.20 5.71 9.10
N SER A 81 12.28 6.66 10.02
CA SER A 81 13.35 7.69 10.07
C SER A 81 14.76 7.11 9.91
N HIS A 82 15.06 5.96 10.52
CA HIS A 82 16.38 5.34 10.43
C HIS A 82 16.77 4.90 9.01
N VAL A 83 15.83 4.30 8.28
CA VAL A 83 16.04 3.88 6.88
C VAL A 83 15.97 5.08 5.94
N LYS A 84 15.07 6.05 6.22
CA LYS A 84 14.81 7.21 5.35
C LYS A 84 15.88 8.31 5.48
N ASN A 85 16.54 8.42 6.63
CA ASN A 85 17.47 9.52 6.92
C ASN A 85 18.87 9.04 7.29
N ASP A 86 19.00 8.16 8.28
CA ASP A 86 20.30 7.86 8.89
C ASP A 86 21.21 7.05 7.96
N VAL A 87 20.69 5.99 7.33
CA VAL A 87 21.46 5.20 6.35
C VAL A 87 21.85 6.06 5.13
N PRO A 88 20.94 6.82 4.49
CA PRO A 88 21.32 7.73 3.40
C PRO A 88 22.35 8.78 3.81
N LEU A 89 22.28 9.31 5.04
CA LEU A 89 23.24 10.29 5.54
C LEU A 89 24.63 9.66 5.69
N ALA A 90 24.74 8.48 6.32
CA ALA A 90 26.00 7.77 6.48
C ALA A 90 26.65 7.48 5.12
N VAL A 91 25.85 7.01 4.15
CA VAL A 91 26.33 6.73 2.79
C VAL A 91 26.73 8.01 2.05
N GLN A 92 25.99 9.11 2.19
CA GLN A 92 26.38 10.39 1.58
C GLN A 92 27.68 10.95 2.14
N THR A 93 27.89 10.84 3.46
CA THR A 93 29.16 11.20 4.09
C THR A 93 30.31 10.36 3.55
N ALA A 94 30.11 9.03 3.45
CA ALA A 94 31.11 8.13 2.89
C ALA A 94 31.43 8.44 1.42
N ARG A 95 30.42 8.73 0.59
CA ARG A 95 30.59 9.15 -0.81
C ARG A 95 31.45 10.41 -0.95
N ALA A 96 31.37 11.34 0.01
CA ALA A 96 32.19 12.55 -0.01
C ALA A 96 33.63 12.33 0.48
N GLN A 97 33.90 11.20 1.13
CA GLN A 97 35.22 10.86 1.69
C GLN A 97 36.00 9.88 0.79
N TYR A 98 35.30 9.00 0.06
CA TYR A 98 35.90 7.94 -0.75
C TYR A 98 35.48 8.10 -2.23
N ASP A 99 36.20 8.95 -2.97
CA ASP A 99 35.89 9.29 -4.37
C ASP A 99 36.06 8.10 -5.34
N ASP A 100 36.93 7.14 -5.00
CA ASP A 100 37.23 5.96 -5.82
C ASP A 100 36.31 4.76 -5.53
N LEU A 101 35.37 4.89 -4.58
CA LEU A 101 34.46 3.82 -4.15
C LEU A 101 33.03 4.06 -4.66
N SER A 102 32.49 3.11 -5.41
CA SER A 102 31.10 3.15 -5.85
C SER A 102 30.16 2.66 -4.75
N PHE A 103 29.09 3.41 -4.47
CA PHE A 103 28.12 3.06 -3.44
C PHE A 103 26.73 2.82 -4.03
N HIS A 104 26.17 1.64 -3.77
CA HIS A 104 24.79 1.28 -4.05
C HIS A 104 23.99 1.21 -2.74
N VAL A 105 22.73 1.65 -2.74
CA VAL A 105 21.86 1.58 -1.56
C VAL A 105 20.62 0.78 -1.92
N GLY A 106 20.46 -0.38 -1.28
CA GLY A 106 19.29 -1.22 -1.40
C GLY A 106 18.11 -0.68 -0.62
N SER A 107 16.91 -1.12 -1.01
CA SER A 107 15.72 -0.85 -0.21
C SER A 107 15.66 -1.81 1.01
N HIS A 108 14.77 -1.49 1.95
CA HIS A 108 14.50 -2.35 3.11
C HIS A 108 13.70 -3.59 2.69
N LEU A 109 13.49 -4.56 3.59
CA LEU A 109 12.77 -5.80 3.27
C LEU A 109 11.40 -5.50 2.65
N GLY A 110 10.64 -4.64 3.34
CA GLY A 110 9.37 -4.12 2.86
C GLY A 110 8.34 -5.21 2.68
N ILE A 111 7.50 -5.04 1.66
CA ILE A 111 6.53 -6.05 1.24
C ILE A 111 7.19 -6.89 0.14
N HIS A 112 7.17 -8.20 0.31
CA HIS A 112 7.75 -9.15 -0.65
C HIS A 112 6.96 -10.46 -0.67
N PRO A 113 6.74 -11.10 -1.84
CA PRO A 113 6.04 -12.39 -1.91
C PRO A 113 6.57 -13.43 -0.93
N SER A 114 7.91 -13.59 -0.83
CA SER A 114 8.53 -14.54 0.11
C SER A 114 8.22 -14.23 1.58
N ILE A 115 7.96 -12.97 1.94
CA ILE A 115 7.52 -12.59 3.30
C ILE A 115 6.06 -12.98 3.51
N VAL A 116 5.20 -12.82 2.51
CA VAL A 116 3.79 -13.23 2.59
C VAL A 116 3.70 -14.75 2.75
N ASP A 117 4.48 -15.50 1.97
CA ASP A 117 4.52 -16.97 2.07
C ASP A 117 5.11 -17.42 3.41
N LEU A 118 6.13 -16.73 3.92
CA LEU A 118 6.66 -16.99 5.26
C LEU A 118 5.59 -16.75 6.34
N LEU A 119 4.83 -15.67 6.25
CA LEU A 119 3.74 -15.39 7.18
C LEU A 119 2.62 -16.44 7.08
N ASP A 120 2.33 -16.94 5.89
CA ASP A 120 1.35 -18.03 5.70
C ASP A 120 1.79 -19.32 6.39
N ASP A 121 3.05 -19.71 6.22
CA ASP A 121 3.60 -20.89 6.90
C ASP A 121 3.58 -20.74 8.43
N ARG A 122 3.85 -19.53 8.92
CA ARG A 122 3.73 -19.22 10.35
C ARG A 122 2.29 -19.37 10.82
N ALA A 123 1.31 -18.94 10.03
CA ALA A 123 -0.10 -19.13 10.34
C ALA A 123 -0.49 -20.61 10.37
N ARG A 124 -0.08 -21.39 9.35
CA ARG A 124 -0.33 -22.85 9.29
C ARG A 124 0.26 -23.61 10.47
N THR A 125 1.40 -23.17 10.97
CA THR A 125 2.01 -23.75 12.18
C THR A 125 1.08 -23.57 13.39
N VAL A 126 0.55 -22.35 13.58
CA VAL A 126 -0.38 -22.06 14.69
C VAL A 126 -1.71 -22.79 14.51
N GLU A 127 -2.25 -22.85 13.29
CA GLU A 127 -3.46 -23.63 12.99
C GLU A 127 -3.30 -25.10 13.37
N THR A 128 -2.14 -25.69 13.07
CA THR A 128 -1.82 -27.06 13.44
C THR A 128 -1.76 -27.24 14.96
N ASP A 129 -1.16 -26.28 15.68
CA ASP A 129 -1.05 -26.31 17.14
C ASP A 129 -2.41 -26.15 17.83
N LEU A 130 -3.31 -25.35 17.24
CA LEU A 130 -4.70 -25.17 17.71
C LEU A 130 -5.63 -26.31 17.25
N GLY A 131 -5.23 -27.09 16.24
CA GLY A 131 -6.03 -28.18 15.70
C GLY A 131 -7.18 -27.74 14.80
N VAL A 132 -7.05 -26.58 14.15
CA VAL A 132 -8.02 -26.01 13.22
C VAL A 132 -7.54 -26.09 11.76
N ASP A 133 -8.47 -26.12 10.82
CA ASP A 133 -8.20 -26.06 9.39
C ASP A 133 -9.01 -24.92 8.78
N ARG A 134 -8.32 -23.88 8.30
CA ARG A 134 -8.97 -22.70 7.70
C ARG A 134 -9.86 -23.00 6.49
N GLU A 135 -9.73 -24.18 5.85
CA GLU A 135 -10.65 -24.59 4.78
C GLU A 135 -12.00 -25.11 5.30
N ALA A 136 -12.07 -25.49 6.59
CA ALA A 136 -13.24 -26.06 7.24
C ALA A 136 -13.79 -25.20 8.39
N ASP A 137 -12.92 -24.42 9.05
CA ASP A 137 -13.17 -23.64 10.25
C ASP A 137 -13.00 -22.13 9.98
N ASP A 138 -13.71 -21.30 10.73
CA ASP A 138 -13.60 -19.84 10.64
C ASP A 138 -12.31 -19.35 11.33
N VAL A 139 -11.23 -19.19 10.56
CA VAL A 139 -9.93 -18.73 11.07
C VAL A 139 -9.68 -17.26 10.73
N ALA A 140 -9.47 -16.44 11.77
CA ALA A 140 -9.07 -15.05 11.64
C ALA A 140 -7.58 -14.86 11.97
N VAL A 141 -6.92 -13.91 11.31
CA VAL A 141 -5.50 -13.59 11.56
C VAL A 141 -5.34 -12.15 12.04
N VAL A 142 -4.45 -11.93 13.01
CA VAL A 142 -4.00 -10.60 13.43
C VAL A 142 -2.50 -10.47 13.20
N LEU A 143 -2.12 -9.69 12.18
CA LEU A 143 -0.72 -9.35 11.91
C LEU A 143 -0.29 -8.20 12.83
N CYS A 144 0.53 -8.51 13.83
CA CYS A 144 0.94 -7.55 14.85
C CYS A 144 2.34 -6.98 14.61
N ALA A 145 2.43 -5.70 14.27
CA ALA A 145 3.69 -4.98 14.09
C ALA A 145 4.06 -4.13 15.32
N ARG A 146 5.29 -3.60 15.34
CA ARG A 146 5.74 -2.67 16.40
C ARG A 146 4.93 -1.37 16.43
N GLY A 147 4.59 -0.85 15.26
CA GLY A 147 4.08 0.51 15.06
C GLY A 147 5.20 1.55 14.94
N SER A 148 4.92 2.60 14.16
CA SER A 148 5.86 3.70 13.88
C SER A 148 5.16 5.05 14.03
N SER A 149 5.95 6.11 14.29
CA SER A 149 5.47 7.49 14.14
C SER A 149 5.37 7.92 12.67
N ASP A 150 5.98 7.13 11.78
CA ASP A 150 5.91 7.31 10.33
C ASP A 150 4.62 6.65 9.78
N PRO A 151 3.70 7.41 9.18
CA PRO A 151 2.45 6.87 8.67
C PRO A 151 2.64 5.91 7.49
N ASP A 152 3.69 6.05 6.68
CA ASP A 152 3.94 5.15 5.54
C ASP A 152 4.24 3.75 6.04
N SER A 153 5.11 3.64 7.05
CA SER A 153 5.44 2.36 7.69
C SER A 153 4.23 1.67 8.30
N ASN A 154 3.25 2.44 8.80
CA ASN A 154 2.01 1.89 9.32
C ASN A 154 1.09 1.44 8.18
N GLY A 155 1.00 2.22 7.10
CA GLY A 155 0.26 1.88 5.89
C GLY A 155 0.74 0.58 5.23
N ASP A 156 2.05 0.34 5.23
CA ASP A 156 2.62 -0.89 4.69
C ASP A 156 2.21 -2.14 5.49
N VAL A 157 2.00 -2.04 6.81
CA VAL A 157 1.46 -3.14 7.62
C VAL A 157 0.04 -3.49 7.17
N HIS A 158 -0.80 -2.48 6.92
CA HIS A 158 -2.16 -2.71 6.40
C HIS A 158 -2.13 -3.33 5.00
N LYS A 159 -1.23 -2.87 4.12
CA LYS A 159 -1.06 -3.45 2.78
C LYS A 159 -0.59 -4.91 2.86
N LEU A 160 0.37 -5.22 3.75
CA LEU A 160 0.86 -6.58 3.98
C LEU A 160 -0.25 -7.50 4.52
N ALA A 161 -1.02 -7.03 5.51
CA ALA A 161 -2.18 -7.76 6.04
C ALA A 161 -3.21 -8.05 4.93
N ARG A 162 -3.47 -7.06 4.06
CA ARG A 162 -4.37 -7.28 2.91
C ARG A 162 -3.81 -8.31 1.94
N LEU A 163 -2.53 -8.25 1.59
CA LEU A 163 -1.90 -9.23 0.69
C LEU A 163 -1.84 -10.64 1.28
N LEU A 164 -1.75 -10.75 2.62
CA LEU A 164 -1.85 -12.03 3.31
C LEU A 164 -3.27 -12.60 3.21
N TYR A 165 -4.31 -11.76 3.38
CA TYR A 165 -5.70 -12.18 3.20
C TYR A 165 -6.01 -12.66 1.78
N GLU A 166 -5.58 -11.87 0.79
CA GLU A 166 -5.93 -12.09 -0.61
C GLU A 166 -5.32 -13.41 -1.11
N GLY A 167 -6.18 -14.32 -1.59
CA GLY A 167 -5.76 -15.62 -2.13
C GLY A 167 -5.63 -16.73 -1.08
N ARG A 168 -6.13 -16.53 0.15
CA ARG A 168 -6.12 -17.53 1.23
C ARG A 168 -7.50 -17.62 1.90
N GLU A 169 -7.83 -18.80 2.42
CA GLU A 169 -9.14 -19.09 3.04
C GLU A 169 -9.25 -18.57 4.50
N PHE A 170 -8.73 -17.38 4.77
CA PHE A 170 -8.98 -16.73 6.06
C PHE A 170 -10.33 -16.03 6.05
N THR A 171 -11.11 -16.12 7.13
CA THR A 171 -12.34 -15.33 7.28
C THR A 171 -12.00 -13.83 7.33
N ARG A 172 -10.83 -13.49 7.91
CA ARG A 172 -10.35 -12.11 8.06
C ARG A 172 -8.85 -12.05 8.34
N VAL A 173 -8.17 -11.00 7.86
CA VAL A 173 -6.83 -10.63 8.33
C VAL A 173 -6.84 -9.16 8.75
N GLU A 174 -6.52 -8.90 10.02
CA GLU A 174 -6.43 -7.55 10.58
C GLU A 174 -4.99 -7.20 10.93
N SER A 175 -4.67 -5.92 10.78
CA SER A 175 -3.40 -5.35 11.24
C SER A 175 -3.56 -4.79 12.65
N ALA A 176 -2.58 -5.05 13.51
CA ALA A 176 -2.53 -4.47 14.84
C ALA A 176 -1.12 -4.01 15.20
N PHE A 177 -1.03 -3.23 16.27
CA PHE A 177 0.23 -2.69 16.76
C PHE A 177 0.42 -2.95 18.25
N ILE A 178 1.58 -3.46 18.64
CA ILE A 178 1.94 -3.63 20.06
C ILE A 178 2.34 -2.28 20.71
N GLY A 179 2.76 -1.31 19.89
CA GLY A 179 3.38 -0.06 20.30
C GLY A 179 3.04 1.13 19.38
N VAL A 180 3.40 2.34 19.84
CA VAL A 180 3.49 3.60 19.07
C VAL A 180 2.18 4.14 18.48
N THR A 181 1.43 3.35 17.74
CA THR A 181 0.21 3.71 17.02
C THR A 181 -0.96 2.78 17.39
N THR A 182 -2.11 2.99 16.74
CA THR A 182 -3.36 2.23 16.90
C THR A 182 -3.81 1.65 15.55
N PRO A 183 -4.63 0.60 15.51
CA PRO A 183 -5.27 -0.10 16.65
C PRO A 183 -4.28 -0.97 17.46
N ARG A 184 -4.49 -1.08 18.77
CA ARG A 184 -3.65 -1.94 19.63
C ARG A 184 -4.00 -3.42 19.45
N LEU A 185 -3.05 -4.32 19.72
CA LEU A 185 -3.28 -5.76 19.65
C LEU A 185 -4.51 -6.20 20.46
N GLU A 186 -4.55 -5.83 21.73
CA GLU A 186 -5.67 -6.11 22.64
C GLU A 186 -7.03 -5.62 22.08
N GLU A 187 -7.11 -4.35 21.65
CA GLU A 187 -8.32 -3.78 21.04
C GLU A 187 -8.75 -4.52 19.76
N THR A 188 -7.77 -4.98 18.98
CA THR A 188 -8.00 -5.71 17.74
C THR A 188 -8.53 -7.11 18.03
N LEU A 189 -7.93 -7.83 18.97
CA LEU A 189 -8.38 -9.16 19.40
C LEU A 189 -9.83 -9.11 19.92
N HIS A 190 -10.16 -8.14 20.77
CA HIS A 190 -11.55 -7.93 21.23
C HIS A 190 -12.53 -7.64 20.09
N THR A 191 -12.07 -6.95 19.04
CA THR A 191 -12.92 -6.61 17.90
C THR A 191 -13.14 -7.83 17.01
N VAL A 192 -12.09 -8.60 16.73
CA VAL A 192 -12.16 -9.83 15.93
C VAL A 192 -12.97 -10.91 16.64
N ALA A 193 -12.80 -11.08 17.95
CA ALA A 193 -13.54 -12.08 18.73
C ALA A 193 -15.07 -11.90 18.70
N LYS A 194 -15.58 -10.69 18.43
CA LYS A 194 -17.03 -10.42 18.30
C LYS A 194 -17.66 -11.13 17.13
N ASP A 195 -16.89 -11.40 16.08
CA ASP A 195 -17.34 -12.14 14.90
C ASP A 195 -17.41 -13.67 15.19
N ARG A 196 -16.91 -14.10 16.35
CA ARG A 196 -16.88 -15.49 16.84
C ARG A 196 -16.22 -16.48 15.86
N PRO A 197 -14.98 -16.21 15.40
CA PRO A 197 -14.22 -17.21 14.67
C PRO A 197 -13.94 -18.42 15.56
N ASP A 198 -13.71 -19.58 14.95
CA ASP A 198 -13.27 -20.78 15.65
C ASP A 198 -11.86 -20.58 16.22
N ALA A 199 -10.99 -19.85 15.50
CA ALA A 199 -9.65 -19.50 15.98
C ALA A 199 -9.14 -18.12 15.55
N ILE A 200 -8.27 -17.54 16.38
CA ILE A 200 -7.49 -16.33 16.08
C ILE A 200 -5.99 -16.65 16.07
N VAL A 201 -5.36 -16.47 14.91
CA VAL A 201 -3.92 -16.62 14.72
C VAL A 201 -3.23 -15.26 14.77
N VAL A 202 -2.36 -15.05 15.75
CA VAL A 202 -1.58 -13.82 15.89
C VAL A 202 -0.18 -14.00 15.31
N LEU A 203 0.18 -13.14 14.34
CA LEU A 203 1.49 -13.20 13.67
C LEU A 203 2.34 -12.00 14.10
N PRO A 204 3.40 -12.19 14.92
CA PRO A 204 4.32 -11.12 15.23
C PRO A 204 5.18 -10.76 14.02
N TYR A 205 4.95 -9.59 13.42
CA TYR A 205 5.78 -9.06 12.33
C TYR A 205 7.05 -8.43 12.90
N MET A 206 7.97 -9.29 13.34
CA MET A 206 9.25 -8.96 13.99
C MET A 206 10.36 -9.84 13.43
N LEU A 207 11.58 -9.32 13.36
CA LEU A 207 12.75 -10.13 12.96
C LEU A 207 13.21 -11.08 14.06
N GLY A 208 13.20 -10.63 15.32
CA GLY A 208 13.79 -11.35 16.44
C GLY A 208 12.80 -11.74 17.53
N ASP A 209 13.22 -12.67 18.36
CA ASP A 209 12.48 -13.11 19.57
C ASP A 209 12.79 -12.17 20.75
N GLY A 210 12.38 -10.91 20.58
CA GLY A 210 12.61 -9.83 21.55
C GLY A 210 11.50 -9.70 22.58
N VAL A 211 11.61 -8.68 23.45
CA VAL A 211 10.60 -8.39 24.49
C VAL A 211 9.23 -8.11 23.88
N LEU A 212 9.18 -7.45 22.72
CA LEU A 212 7.91 -7.16 22.05
C LEU A 212 7.26 -8.42 21.47
N THR A 213 8.06 -9.30 20.88
CA THR A 213 7.57 -10.59 20.36
C THR A 213 7.00 -11.43 21.49
N GLN A 214 7.73 -11.56 22.60
CA GLN A 214 7.26 -12.29 23.79
C GLN A 214 5.96 -11.70 24.35
N ARG A 215 5.85 -10.37 24.39
CA ARG A 215 4.60 -9.72 24.82
C ARG A 215 3.43 -10.01 23.90
N ILE A 216 3.65 -10.04 22.58
CA ILE A 216 2.59 -10.38 21.61
C ILE A 216 2.13 -11.82 21.83
N VAL A 217 3.07 -12.76 22.00
CA VAL A 217 2.77 -14.16 22.25
C VAL A 217 2.00 -14.35 23.56
N GLU A 218 2.49 -13.78 24.67
CA GLU A 218 1.78 -13.82 25.96
C GLU A 218 0.37 -13.23 25.87
N GLN A 219 0.20 -12.10 25.17
CA GLN A 219 -1.13 -11.50 24.99
C GLN A 219 -2.09 -12.39 24.20
N ALA A 220 -1.60 -13.13 23.20
CA ALA A 220 -2.42 -14.08 22.45
C ALA A 220 -2.77 -15.31 23.30
N GLU A 221 -1.78 -15.92 23.98
CA GLU A 221 -1.96 -17.14 24.79
C GLU A 221 -2.90 -16.94 25.99
N THR A 222 -2.88 -15.75 26.59
CA THR A 222 -3.77 -15.42 27.71
C THR A 222 -5.16 -14.93 27.28
N PHE A 223 -5.40 -14.72 25.99
CA PHE A 223 -6.66 -14.15 25.50
C PHE A 223 -7.86 -15.09 25.72
N ASP A 224 -7.64 -16.39 25.62
CA ASP A 224 -8.66 -17.43 25.83
C ASP A 224 -9.28 -17.40 27.24
N GLU A 225 -8.54 -16.87 28.23
CA GLU A 225 -9.05 -16.70 29.59
C GLU A 225 -10.24 -15.73 29.65
N GLU A 226 -10.29 -14.75 28.75
CA GLU A 226 -11.36 -13.76 28.65
C GLU A 226 -12.47 -14.20 27.67
N TYR A 227 -12.11 -14.92 26.60
CA TYR A 227 -13.04 -15.39 25.57
C TYR A 227 -12.94 -16.91 25.35
N PRO A 228 -13.48 -17.75 26.27
CA PRO A 228 -13.31 -19.22 26.21
C PRO A 228 -13.98 -19.94 25.04
N TYR A 229 -14.54 -19.20 24.08
CA TYR A 229 -15.24 -19.71 22.90
C TYR A 229 -14.46 -19.44 21.59
N VAL A 230 -13.27 -18.84 21.69
CA VAL A 230 -12.35 -18.61 20.57
C VAL A 230 -10.99 -19.13 21.02
N ASP A 231 -10.38 -20.02 20.24
CA ASP A 231 -9.00 -20.46 20.50
C ASP A 231 -8.02 -19.44 19.90
N ALA A 232 -7.08 -18.93 20.70
CA ALA A 232 -6.08 -17.97 20.22
C ALA A 232 -4.64 -18.48 20.39
N GLY A 233 -3.85 -18.31 19.35
CA GLY A 233 -2.44 -18.71 19.34
C GLY A 233 -1.57 -17.71 18.61
N ALA A 234 -0.27 -17.69 18.91
CA ALA A 234 0.69 -16.83 18.24
C ALA A 234 1.86 -17.61 17.64
N SER A 235 2.34 -17.15 16.48
CA SER A 235 3.56 -17.71 15.89
C SER A 235 4.82 -17.12 16.51
N GLY A 236 5.97 -17.74 16.22
CA GLY A 236 7.27 -17.09 16.38
C GLY A 236 7.48 -15.91 15.41
N PRO A 237 8.58 -15.15 15.56
CA PRO A 237 8.96 -14.07 14.64
C PRO A 237 9.38 -14.63 13.27
N LEU A 238 9.64 -13.74 12.30
CA LEU A 238 10.20 -14.13 11.00
C LEU A 238 11.53 -14.88 11.16
N GLY A 239 12.40 -14.37 12.03
CA GLY A 239 13.67 -15.01 12.37
C GLY A 239 14.71 -14.87 11.26
N THR A 240 15.50 -15.93 11.10
CA THR A 240 16.58 -16.03 10.09
C THR A 240 16.22 -17.03 8.99
N ASP A 241 14.92 -17.10 8.64
CA ASP A 241 14.40 -17.96 7.57
C ASP A 241 15.07 -17.65 6.23
N ASP A 242 15.28 -18.67 5.39
CA ASP A 242 15.99 -18.51 4.13
C ASP A 242 15.25 -17.58 3.17
N ARG A 243 13.92 -17.47 3.26
CA ARG A 243 13.13 -16.49 2.50
C ARG A 243 13.43 -15.04 2.84
N VAL A 244 13.90 -14.77 4.07
CA VAL A 244 14.38 -13.43 4.43
C VAL A 244 15.70 -13.14 3.72
N VAL A 245 16.55 -14.16 3.55
CA VAL A 245 17.81 -14.06 2.80
C VAL A 245 17.53 -13.84 1.31
N ASP A 246 16.54 -14.52 0.75
CA ASP A 246 16.10 -14.32 -0.64
C ASP A 246 15.69 -12.86 -0.88
N VAL A 247 14.86 -12.31 0.03
CA VAL A 247 14.46 -10.90 -0.06
C VAL A 247 15.69 -9.99 0.01
N LEU A 248 16.64 -10.23 0.93
CA LEU A 248 17.85 -9.43 1.01
C LEU A 248 18.71 -9.52 -0.26
N ALA A 249 18.79 -10.70 -0.87
CA ALA A 249 19.50 -10.92 -2.13
C ALA A 249 18.86 -10.11 -3.26
N ASP A 250 17.53 -10.11 -3.37
CA ASP A 250 16.79 -9.29 -4.34
C ASP A 250 17.07 -7.80 -4.12
N ARG A 251 17.06 -7.34 -2.86
CA ARG A 251 17.36 -5.95 -2.50
C ARG A 251 18.80 -5.54 -2.85
N CYS A 252 19.76 -6.46 -2.71
CA CYS A 252 21.13 -6.25 -3.18
C CYS A 252 21.17 -6.11 -4.70
N GLN A 253 20.49 -6.99 -5.43
CA GLN A 253 20.48 -6.99 -6.88
C GLN A 253 19.80 -5.74 -7.46
N GLU A 254 18.69 -5.29 -6.86
CA GLU A 254 18.01 -4.04 -7.22
C GLU A 254 18.94 -2.83 -7.07
N ALA A 255 19.68 -2.76 -5.96
CA ALA A 255 20.63 -1.68 -5.69
C ALA A 255 21.74 -1.60 -6.75
N ARG A 256 22.27 -2.77 -7.14
CA ARG A 256 23.37 -2.91 -8.11
C ARG A 256 22.94 -2.60 -9.53
N SER A 257 21.77 -3.07 -9.92
CA SER A 257 21.24 -2.92 -11.29
C SER A 257 20.60 -1.55 -11.54
N GLY A 258 20.40 -0.74 -10.50
CA GLY A 258 19.69 0.54 -10.60
C GLY A 258 18.21 0.39 -10.92
N SER A 259 17.67 -0.83 -10.85
CA SER A 259 16.25 -1.10 -11.01
C SER A 259 15.53 -0.71 -9.72
N VAL A 260 15.04 0.53 -9.66
CA VAL A 260 14.14 0.93 -8.57
C VAL A 260 12.79 0.26 -8.83
N GLN A 261 12.50 -0.80 -8.07
CA GLN A 261 11.18 -1.40 -8.10
C GLN A 261 10.17 -0.47 -7.43
N MET A 262 9.13 -0.11 -8.17
CA MET A 262 8.04 0.72 -7.67
C MET A 262 7.09 -0.16 -6.83
N SER A 263 6.23 0.46 -6.02
CA SER A 263 5.20 -0.25 -5.22
C SER A 263 4.25 -1.15 -6.04
N CYS A 264 4.27 -1.01 -7.38
CA CYS A 264 3.53 -1.81 -8.35
C CYS A 264 4.31 -3.04 -8.88
N ASP A 265 5.56 -3.26 -8.49
CA ASP A 265 6.32 -4.47 -8.82
C ASP A 265 6.09 -5.60 -7.81
N THR A 266 5.50 -5.30 -6.63
CA THR A 266 4.82 -6.30 -5.76
C THR A 266 3.40 -6.65 -6.24
N CYS A 267 3.01 -6.21 -7.43
CA CYS A 267 1.70 -6.50 -7.99
C CYS A 267 1.65 -7.94 -8.51
N LYS A 268 0.56 -8.65 -8.22
CA LYS A 268 0.28 -10.00 -8.74
C LYS A 268 0.40 -10.17 -10.26
N TYR A 269 0.39 -9.07 -11.02
CA TYR A 269 0.55 -9.10 -12.48
C TYR A 269 2.01 -9.13 -12.95
N LYS A 270 2.98 -8.86 -12.06
CA LYS A 270 4.40 -8.71 -12.41
C LYS A 270 5.32 -9.72 -11.73
N VAL A 271 4.92 -10.21 -10.56
CA VAL A 271 5.63 -11.25 -9.79
C VAL A 271 4.69 -12.42 -9.53
N GLU A 272 5.25 -13.60 -9.34
CA GLU A 272 4.48 -14.75 -8.86
C GLU A 272 4.03 -14.45 -7.43
N LEU A 273 2.73 -14.56 -7.18
CA LEU A 273 2.15 -14.43 -5.86
C LEU A 273 1.23 -15.63 -5.65
N SER A 274 1.47 -16.39 -4.58
CA SER A 274 0.68 -17.57 -4.21
C SER A 274 -0.82 -17.23 -4.16
N GLY A 275 -1.65 -18.04 -4.83
CA GLY A 275 -3.10 -17.81 -4.99
C GLY A 275 -3.49 -16.88 -6.15
N TYR A 276 -2.52 -16.40 -6.92
CA TYR A 276 -2.71 -15.54 -8.10
C TYR A 276 -1.86 -15.99 -9.30
N GLU A 277 -1.57 -17.28 -9.41
CA GLU A 277 -0.70 -17.86 -10.44
C GLU A 277 -1.22 -17.56 -11.86
N GLU A 278 -2.54 -17.45 -12.04
CA GLU A 278 -3.17 -17.10 -13.33
C GLU A 278 -2.96 -15.64 -13.75
N ASP A 279 -2.55 -14.76 -12.85
CA ASP A 279 -2.40 -13.32 -13.09
C ASP A 279 -0.96 -12.91 -13.44
N GLN A 280 0.04 -13.75 -13.18
CA GLN A 280 1.45 -13.47 -13.44
C GLN A 280 1.73 -13.24 -14.93
N GLY A 281 2.50 -12.20 -15.26
CA GLY A 281 2.76 -11.78 -16.64
C GLY A 281 1.59 -11.01 -17.28
N GLY A 282 0.45 -10.92 -16.59
CA GLY A 282 -0.57 -9.91 -16.78
C GLY A 282 -1.22 -9.84 -18.17
N ALA A 283 -1.28 -10.91 -18.96
CA ALA A 283 -1.86 -10.87 -20.31
C ALA A 283 -3.30 -10.30 -20.33
N ARG A 284 -4.11 -10.60 -19.30
CA ARG A 284 -5.46 -10.04 -19.11
C ARG A 284 -5.46 -8.57 -18.70
N ALA A 285 -4.57 -8.17 -17.79
CA ALA A 285 -4.40 -6.77 -17.40
C ALA A 285 -3.87 -5.94 -18.57
N MET A 286 -2.94 -6.49 -19.36
CA MET A 286 -2.42 -5.91 -20.59
C MET A 286 -3.49 -5.81 -21.66
N LEU A 287 -4.31 -6.84 -21.88
CA LEU A 287 -5.48 -6.77 -22.75
C LEU A 287 -6.45 -5.67 -22.31
N ARG A 288 -6.72 -5.56 -21.00
CA ARG A 288 -7.59 -4.50 -20.46
C ARG A 288 -6.99 -3.11 -20.64
N SER A 289 -5.68 -2.95 -20.45
CA SER A 289 -4.97 -1.70 -20.71
C SER A 289 -4.92 -1.35 -22.20
N LEU A 290 -4.73 -2.34 -23.08
CA LEU A 290 -4.77 -2.19 -24.53
C LEU A 290 -6.18 -1.83 -25.02
N VAL A 291 -7.22 -2.45 -24.47
CA VAL A 291 -8.62 -2.10 -24.74
C VAL A 291 -8.91 -0.69 -24.22
N HIS A 292 -8.49 -0.35 -23.00
CA HIS A 292 -8.64 1.00 -22.45
C HIS A 292 -7.91 2.05 -23.30
N GLN A 293 -6.70 1.75 -23.79
CA GLN A 293 -5.97 2.60 -24.73
C GLN A 293 -6.66 2.68 -26.10
N ALA A 294 -7.22 1.59 -26.60
CA ALA A 294 -7.95 1.56 -27.88
C ALA A 294 -9.24 2.39 -27.81
N GLU A 295 -9.95 2.38 -26.68
CA GLU A 295 -11.07 3.28 -26.38
C GLU A 295 -10.64 4.75 -26.24
N HIS A 296 -9.33 5.02 -26.14
CA HIS A 296 -8.72 6.36 -26.13
C HIS A 296 -7.93 6.68 -27.40
N ALA A 297 -7.89 5.78 -28.39
CA ALA A 297 -7.12 5.97 -29.63
C ALA A 297 -7.72 7.04 -30.55
N ASP A 298 -9.00 7.40 -30.36
CA ASP A 298 -9.70 8.46 -31.09
C ASP A 298 -9.46 9.87 -30.50
N ARG A 299 -8.27 10.10 -29.94
CA ARG A 299 -7.80 11.43 -29.49
C ARG A 299 -6.67 11.99 -30.36
N SER A 300 -6.60 11.59 -31.62
CA SER A 300 -5.58 12.10 -32.55
C SER A 300 -5.82 13.54 -33.03
N ASP A 301 -6.97 14.15 -32.70
CA ASP A 301 -7.24 15.58 -32.89
C ASP A 301 -7.17 16.32 -31.54
N VAL A 302 -5.97 16.42 -30.98
CA VAL A 302 -5.69 17.37 -29.89
C VAL A 302 -4.70 18.39 -30.43
N ASP A 303 -5.20 19.60 -30.69
CA ASP A 303 -4.40 20.76 -31.13
C ASP A 303 -3.22 21.01 -30.18
N ASP A 304 -2.07 21.42 -30.74
CA ASP A 304 -0.78 21.64 -30.06
C ASP A 304 -0.74 22.87 -29.12
N ASP A 305 -1.85 23.61 -29.00
CA ASP A 305 -1.96 24.75 -28.09
C ASP A 305 -2.87 24.39 -26.90
N PRO A 306 -2.43 24.53 -25.64
CA PRO A 306 -3.31 24.35 -24.50
C PRO A 306 -4.39 25.43 -24.52
N HIS A 307 -5.55 25.11 -25.07
CA HIS A 307 -6.73 25.95 -24.92
C HIS A 307 -7.13 25.93 -23.45
N VAL A 308 -6.88 27.06 -22.77
CA VAL A 308 -7.51 27.40 -21.50
C VAL A 308 -9.00 27.42 -21.77
N HIS A 309 -9.72 26.35 -21.41
CA HIS A 309 -11.17 26.43 -21.33
C HIS A 309 -11.47 27.35 -20.15
N ASP A 310 -11.97 28.55 -20.45
CA ASP A 310 -12.60 29.41 -19.46
C ASP A 310 -13.63 28.57 -18.67
N ALA A 311 -13.64 28.73 -17.35
CA ALA A 311 -14.61 28.04 -16.52
C ALA A 311 -16.03 28.45 -16.96
N PRO A 312 -16.95 27.50 -17.12
CA PRO A 312 -18.30 27.79 -17.60
C PRO A 312 -18.97 28.80 -16.67
N GLN A 313 -19.69 29.77 -17.24
CA GLN A 313 -20.42 30.79 -16.46
C GLN A 313 -21.36 30.18 -15.41
N LYS A 314 -21.98 29.03 -15.72
CA LYS A 314 -22.80 28.29 -14.75
C LYS A 314 -22.47 26.81 -14.66
N HIS A 315 -22.70 26.24 -13.49
CA HIS A 315 -22.63 24.81 -13.24
C HIS A 315 -23.99 24.29 -12.77
N VAL A 316 -24.54 23.34 -13.50
CA VAL A 316 -25.80 22.67 -13.20
C VAL A 316 -25.50 21.27 -12.68
N ALA A 317 -25.83 21.02 -11.41
CA ALA A 317 -25.66 19.74 -10.74
C ALA A 317 -27.01 19.03 -10.61
N VAL A 318 -27.13 17.85 -11.23
CA VAL A 318 -28.35 17.02 -11.17
C VAL A 318 -28.13 15.85 -10.21
N CYS A 319 -28.97 15.77 -9.17
CA CYS A 319 -28.91 14.67 -8.22
C CYS A 319 -29.31 13.36 -8.88
N THR A 320 -28.40 12.38 -8.88
CA THR A 320 -28.62 11.04 -9.46
C THR A 320 -28.59 9.93 -8.40
N ASN A 321 -28.70 10.30 -7.12
CA ASN A 321 -28.77 9.32 -6.02
C ASN A 321 -30.13 8.59 -6.00
N GLN A 322 -30.22 7.51 -5.22
CA GLN A 322 -31.32 6.52 -5.21
C GLN A 322 -32.73 7.11 -5.43
N THR A 323 -33.18 8.07 -4.61
CA THR A 323 -34.53 8.65 -4.71
C THR A 323 -34.74 9.45 -6.00
N CYS A 324 -33.76 10.27 -6.41
CA CYS A 324 -33.87 11.06 -7.64
C CYS A 324 -33.74 10.17 -8.89
N ALA A 325 -32.93 9.12 -8.84
CA ALA A 325 -32.84 8.12 -9.90
C ALA A 325 -34.19 7.43 -10.11
N ALA A 326 -34.88 7.03 -9.03
CA ALA A 326 -36.21 6.46 -9.09
C ALA A 326 -37.27 7.44 -9.66
N SER A 327 -37.10 8.74 -9.42
CA SER A 327 -37.96 9.80 -9.98
C SER A 327 -37.57 10.25 -11.40
N GLY A 328 -36.67 9.56 -12.10
CA GLY A 328 -36.34 9.85 -13.51
C GLY A 328 -35.20 10.86 -13.74
N ALA A 329 -34.31 11.08 -12.76
CA ALA A 329 -33.19 12.02 -12.88
C ALA A 329 -32.23 11.74 -14.03
N ALA A 330 -32.10 10.49 -14.49
CA ALA A 330 -31.27 10.15 -15.65
C ALA A 330 -31.74 10.87 -16.92
N THR A 331 -33.05 10.83 -17.18
CA THR A 331 -33.66 11.50 -18.33
C THR A 331 -33.55 13.02 -18.22
N VAL A 332 -33.73 13.57 -17.02
CA VAL A 332 -33.55 15.01 -16.75
C VAL A 332 -32.11 15.46 -17.04
N LEU A 333 -31.12 14.70 -16.57
CA LEU A 333 -29.71 14.98 -16.81
C LEU A 333 -29.35 14.95 -18.30
N GLU A 334 -29.81 13.94 -19.03
CA GLU A 334 -29.56 13.82 -20.47
C GLU A 334 -30.21 14.96 -21.25
N ARG A 335 -31.47 15.31 -20.95
CA ARG A 335 -32.15 16.42 -21.62
C ARG A 335 -31.51 17.78 -21.33
N LEU A 336 -31.15 18.06 -20.07
CA LEU A 336 -30.42 19.29 -19.75
C LEU A 336 -29.09 19.38 -20.49
N ARG A 337 -28.33 18.29 -20.58
CA ARG A 337 -27.08 18.25 -21.37
C ARG A 337 -27.30 18.50 -22.85
N GLN A 338 -28.32 17.88 -23.44
CA GLN A 338 -28.61 18.03 -24.86
C GLN A 338 -29.08 19.46 -25.17
N GLN A 339 -30.07 19.95 -24.43
CA GLN A 339 -30.63 21.28 -24.64
C GLN A 339 -29.64 22.41 -24.34
N SER A 340 -28.78 22.27 -23.32
CA SER A 340 -27.71 23.26 -23.07
C SER A 340 -26.66 23.28 -24.19
N ARG A 341 -26.43 22.17 -24.90
CA ARG A 341 -25.54 22.12 -26.07
C ARG A 341 -26.17 22.71 -27.32
N ASP A 342 -27.48 22.54 -27.47
CA ASP A 342 -28.24 23.04 -28.63
C ASP A 342 -28.59 24.53 -28.51
N ALA A 343 -28.35 25.15 -27.34
CA ALA A 343 -28.60 26.55 -27.07
C ALA A 343 -27.43 27.44 -27.54
N ASP A 344 -27.74 28.49 -28.29
CA ASP A 344 -26.72 29.37 -28.92
C ASP A 344 -25.95 30.24 -27.91
N ASP A 345 -26.55 30.58 -26.77
CA ASP A 345 -26.01 31.52 -25.74
C ASP A 345 -26.07 30.88 -24.33
N CYS A 346 -25.51 29.68 -24.17
CA CYS A 346 -25.56 28.90 -22.92
C CYS A 346 -24.18 28.36 -22.52
N ASP A 347 -23.40 29.17 -21.79
CA ASP A 347 -22.10 28.76 -21.24
C ASP A 347 -22.26 28.02 -19.91
N VAL A 348 -22.68 26.75 -20.00
CA VAL A 348 -23.06 25.95 -18.84
C VAL A 348 -22.45 24.55 -18.87
N HIS A 349 -21.89 24.12 -17.74
CA HIS A 349 -21.54 22.73 -17.52
C HIS A 349 -22.63 21.99 -16.76
N VAL A 350 -23.08 20.84 -17.27
CA VAL A 350 -24.10 20.01 -16.62
C VAL A 350 -23.49 18.69 -16.15
N SER A 351 -23.41 18.49 -14.83
CA SER A 351 -22.84 17.29 -14.21
C SER A 351 -23.85 16.50 -13.40
N ARG A 352 -23.59 15.20 -13.28
CA ARG A 352 -24.22 14.36 -12.25
C ARG A 352 -23.67 14.76 -10.88
N SER A 353 -24.51 14.67 -9.85
CA SER A 353 -24.10 14.76 -8.45
C SER A 353 -24.63 13.58 -7.64
N SER A 354 -23.99 13.35 -6.50
CA SER A 354 -24.53 12.52 -5.41
C SER A 354 -25.68 13.25 -4.70
N CYS A 355 -26.15 12.71 -3.57
CA CYS A 355 -27.25 13.29 -2.78
C CYS A 355 -26.99 14.76 -2.45
N LEU A 356 -27.92 15.64 -2.78
CA LEU A 356 -27.85 17.07 -2.45
C LEU A 356 -28.57 17.43 -1.14
N GLY A 357 -28.93 16.43 -0.32
CA GLY A 357 -29.57 16.62 0.99
C GLY A 357 -31.08 16.96 0.95
N GLN A 358 -31.66 17.15 -0.24
CA GLN A 358 -33.09 17.46 -0.44
C GLN A 358 -33.89 16.22 -0.84
N CYS A 359 -33.85 15.18 0.00
CA CYS A 359 -34.56 13.93 -0.25
C CYS A 359 -36.07 14.10 -0.07
N GLY A 360 -36.86 13.78 -1.10
CA GLY A 360 -38.33 13.80 -1.03
C GLY A 360 -38.97 14.47 -2.24
N ASP A 361 -38.31 15.47 -2.81
CA ASP A 361 -38.81 16.29 -3.92
C ASP A 361 -37.96 16.11 -5.19
N GLY A 362 -37.42 14.90 -5.41
CA GLY A 362 -36.58 14.62 -6.57
C GLY A 362 -37.37 14.45 -7.87
N PRO A 363 -36.76 14.69 -9.04
CA PRO A 363 -35.35 15.05 -9.27
C PRO A 363 -34.98 16.47 -8.83
N ILE A 364 -33.81 16.61 -8.18
CA ILE A 364 -33.26 17.89 -7.72
C ILE A 364 -32.19 18.36 -8.71
N VAL A 365 -32.26 19.63 -9.13
CA VAL A 365 -31.29 20.29 -10.00
C VAL A 365 -30.82 21.58 -9.33
N ALA A 366 -29.52 21.69 -9.04
CA ALA A 366 -28.92 22.90 -8.48
C ALA A 366 -28.15 23.67 -9.54
N VAL A 367 -28.29 25.00 -9.57
CA VAL A 367 -27.61 25.90 -10.52
C VAL A 367 -26.72 26.87 -9.75
N TYR A 368 -25.42 26.81 -10.03
CA TYR A 368 -24.39 27.70 -9.50
C TYR A 368 -23.86 28.64 -10.58
N PRO A 369 -23.43 29.87 -10.24
CA PRO A 369 -23.37 30.47 -8.90
C PRO A 369 -24.71 31.03 -8.38
N ASP A 370 -25.76 30.99 -9.20
CA ASP A 370 -27.07 31.57 -8.93
C ASP A 370 -27.73 31.09 -7.63
N SER A 371 -27.26 29.96 -7.09
CA SER A 371 -27.72 29.37 -5.82
C SER A 371 -29.20 29.00 -5.85
N ILE A 372 -29.69 28.60 -7.02
CA ILE A 372 -31.08 28.19 -7.25
C ILE A 372 -31.18 26.67 -7.30
N TRP A 373 -32.23 26.16 -6.68
CA TRP A 373 -32.54 24.74 -6.62
C TRP A 373 -33.93 24.53 -7.22
N TYR A 374 -34.00 23.64 -8.20
CA TYR A 374 -35.25 23.16 -8.76
C TYR A 374 -35.57 21.79 -8.19
N GLY A 375 -36.82 21.59 -7.77
CA GLY A 375 -37.31 20.32 -7.25
C GLY A 375 -38.46 19.77 -8.07
N GLY A 376 -38.62 18.45 -8.07
CA GLY A 376 -39.64 17.74 -8.82
C GLY A 376 -39.47 17.88 -10.34
N VAL A 377 -38.25 18.15 -10.81
CA VAL A 377 -38.00 18.49 -12.21
C VAL A 377 -38.35 17.31 -13.10
N THR A 378 -39.30 17.51 -14.03
CA THR A 378 -39.64 16.52 -15.04
C THR A 378 -38.82 16.73 -16.32
N PRO A 379 -38.75 15.73 -17.22
CA PRO A 379 -38.09 15.90 -18.51
C PRO A 379 -38.64 17.07 -19.34
N ASP A 380 -39.90 17.45 -19.18
CA ASP A 380 -40.52 18.55 -19.96
C ASP A 380 -40.17 19.94 -19.38
N ASP A 381 -39.79 20.00 -18.10
CA ASP A 381 -39.35 21.23 -17.44
C ASP A 381 -37.95 21.67 -17.86
N THR A 382 -37.14 20.73 -18.36
CA THR A 382 -35.74 20.98 -18.75
C THR A 382 -35.61 22.09 -19.80
N GLU A 383 -36.53 22.13 -20.77
CA GLU A 383 -36.54 23.16 -21.83
C GLU A 383 -36.74 24.56 -21.25
N ARG A 384 -37.62 24.68 -20.23
CA ARG A 384 -37.88 25.95 -19.55
C ARG A 384 -36.67 26.38 -18.71
N ILE A 385 -36.03 25.44 -18.02
CA ILE A 385 -34.82 25.71 -17.23
C ILE A 385 -33.70 26.23 -18.14
N VAL A 386 -33.47 25.59 -19.29
CA VAL A 386 -32.43 26.01 -20.24
C VAL A 386 -32.78 27.37 -20.87
N SER A 387 -33.94 27.47 -21.52
CA SER A 387 -34.31 28.67 -22.29
C SER A 387 -34.63 29.91 -21.45
N SER A 388 -35.02 29.73 -20.17
CA SER A 388 -35.31 30.86 -19.28
C SER A 388 -34.14 31.16 -18.36
N HIS A 389 -33.67 30.17 -17.61
CA HIS A 389 -32.70 30.41 -16.55
C HIS A 389 -31.25 30.38 -17.04
N LEU A 390 -30.89 29.39 -17.85
CA LEU A 390 -29.51 29.22 -18.30
C LEU A 390 -29.14 30.23 -19.41
N GLU A 391 -30.04 30.49 -20.35
CA GLU A 391 -29.80 31.45 -21.46
C GLU A 391 -30.06 32.91 -21.07
N ARG A 392 -31.05 33.17 -20.19
CA ARG A 392 -31.60 34.54 -20.01
C ARG A 392 -31.61 35.02 -18.57
N ASP A 393 -30.99 34.30 -17.64
CA ASP A 393 -30.97 34.61 -16.21
C ASP A 393 -32.37 34.78 -15.57
N ARG A 394 -33.39 34.13 -16.13
CA ARG A 394 -34.77 34.18 -15.61
C ARG A 394 -35.16 32.86 -14.96
N ILE A 395 -35.19 32.86 -13.64
CA ILE A 395 -35.55 31.69 -12.82
C ILE A 395 -36.96 31.20 -13.14
N VAL A 396 -37.12 29.88 -13.23
CA VAL A 396 -38.42 29.21 -13.43
C VAL A 396 -39.12 29.07 -12.06
N SER A 397 -39.75 30.15 -11.61
CA SER A 397 -40.20 30.33 -10.21
C SER A 397 -41.14 29.25 -9.67
N ASP A 398 -41.96 28.63 -10.52
CA ASP A 398 -42.88 27.54 -10.15
C ASP A 398 -42.17 26.21 -9.84
N LEU A 399 -40.93 26.03 -10.32
CA LEU A 399 -40.11 24.85 -10.08
C LEU A 399 -39.10 25.02 -8.95
N VAL A 400 -38.95 26.26 -8.45
CA VAL A 400 -37.98 26.55 -7.39
C VAL A 400 -38.38 25.80 -6.13
N HIS A 401 -37.46 24.98 -5.64
CA HIS A 401 -37.64 24.20 -4.42
C HIS A 401 -37.74 25.16 -3.22
N GLN A 402 -38.85 25.11 -2.49
CA GLN A 402 -39.18 26.07 -1.42
C GLN A 402 -38.46 25.81 -0.09
N SER A 403 -37.31 25.14 -0.10
CA SER A 403 -36.54 24.84 1.11
C SER A 403 -35.37 25.80 1.28
N LEU A 404 -35.70 27.09 1.42
CA LEU A 404 -34.83 28.12 2.01
C LEU A 404 -35.65 29.05 2.90
#